data_AF-A0A662TYC1-F1
#
_entry.id   AF-A0A662TYC1-F1
#
_cell.length_a   1.000
_cell.length_b   1.000
_cell.length_c   1.000
_cell.angle_alpha   90.00
_cell.angle_beta   90.00
_cell.angle_gamma   90.00
#
_symmetry.space_group_name_H-M   'P 1'
#
loop_
_entity.id
_entity.type
_entity.pdbx_description
1 polymer ?
#
loop_
_entity_poly.entity_id
_entity_poly.type
_entity_poly.pdbx_seq_one_letter_code
_entity_poly.pdbx_strand_id
1 'polypeptide(L)' 'LEFIAAVGQPDPGETIEIKGEPNLTSKIPSGVNGDVATCAIAVNAISSIVRAAPGLHVMTDLPTISCFDID' A
#
# COMPACT_ATOMS: atom_id res chain seq x y z
N LEU A 1 -12.09 -8.65 5.68
CA LEU A 1 -11.44 -7.32 5.61
C LEU A 1 -12.16 -6.42 6.57
N GLU A 2 -11.44 -5.79 7.49
CA GLU A 2 -11.98 -4.83 8.45
C GLU A 2 -11.19 -3.53 8.31
N PHE A 3 -11.88 -2.39 8.29
CA PHE A 3 -11.27 -1.08 8.22
C PHE A 3 -11.99 -0.15 9.20
N ILE A 4 -11.21 0.50 10.06
CA ILE A 4 -11.71 1.42 11.07
C ILE A 4 -10.91 2.72 10.97
N ALA A 5 -11.61 3.83 10.71
CA ALA A 5 -11.04 5.17 10.71
C ALA A 5 -11.79 6.01 11.75
N ALA A 6 -11.19 6.16 12.93
CA ALA A 6 -11.77 6.90 14.04
C ALA A 6 -10.69 7.60 14.85
N VAL A 7 -11.02 8.78 15.38
CA VAL A 7 -10.14 9.52 16.29
C VAL A 7 -10.05 8.76 17.62
N GLY A 8 -8.83 8.57 18.11
CA GLY A 8 -8.59 7.90 19.40
C GLY A 8 -8.79 6.38 19.35
N GLN A 9 -8.74 5.76 18.16
CA GLN A 9 -8.78 4.31 18.02
C GLN A 9 -7.69 3.66 18.91
N PRO A 10 -8.06 2.74 19.82
CA PRO A 10 -7.08 1.98 20.59
C PRO A 10 -6.29 1.03 19.68
N ASP A 11 -4.99 0.91 19.95
CA ASP A 11 -4.05 0.03 19.23
C ASP A 11 -4.14 0.12 17.70
N PRO A 12 -4.00 1.34 17.10
CA PRO A 12 -4.08 1.50 15.66
C PRO A 12 -2.97 0.71 14.97
N GLY A 13 -3.28 0.17 13.79
CA GLY A 13 -2.33 -0.65 13.05
C GLY A 13 -2.93 -1.27 11.81
N GLU A 14 -2.06 -1.82 10.99
CA GLU A 14 -2.42 -2.65 9.85
C GLU A 14 -1.92 -4.06 10.11
N THR A 15 -2.74 -5.07 9.86
CA THR A 15 -2.35 -6.47 10.01
C THR A 15 -2.89 -7.27 8.84
N ILE A 16 -2.00 -8.05 8.23
CA ILE A 16 -2.32 -9.01 7.18
C ILE A 16 -2.03 -10.40 7.72
N GLU A 17 -3.04 -11.26 7.72
CA GLU A 17 -2.90 -12.67 8.05
C GLU A 17 -3.25 -13.53 6.83
N ILE A 18 -2.35 -14.45 6.48
CA ILE A 18 -2.56 -15.45 5.44
C ILE A 18 -2.49 -16.82 6.12
N LYS A 19 -3.58 -17.58 6.05
CA LYS A 19 -3.64 -18.96 6.58
C LYS A 19 -3.23 -19.95 5.50
N GLY A 20 -2.35 -20.89 5.84
CA GLY A 20 -1.80 -21.88 4.92
C GLY A 20 -0.67 -22.66 5.58
N GLU A 21 0.21 -23.24 4.75
CA GLU A 21 1.43 -23.90 5.21
C GLU A 21 2.65 -23.22 4.56
N PRO A 22 3.37 -22.34 5.28
CA PRO A 22 3.13 -21.88 6.66
C PRO A 22 2.05 -20.79 6.74
N ASN A 23 1.52 -20.59 7.96
CA ASN A 23 0.78 -19.36 8.27
C ASN A 23 1.72 -18.15 8.24
N LEU A 24 1.26 -17.04 7.67
CA LEU A 24 1.99 -15.76 7.62
C LEU A 24 1.20 -14.67 8.33
N THR A 25 1.88 -13.87 9.15
CA THR A 25 1.34 -12.64 9.75
C THR A 25 2.32 -11.51 9.53
N SER A 26 1.84 -10.39 8.98
CA SER A 26 2.57 -9.13 8.86
C SER A 26 1.80 -8.04 9.59
N LYS A 27 2.48 -7.25 10.41
CA LYS A 27 1.87 -6.16 11.19
C LYS A 27 2.70 -4.89 11.09
N ILE A 28 2.03 -3.77 10.84
CA ILE A 28 2.61 -2.43 10.92
C ILE A 28 1.98 -1.73 12.13
N PRO A 29 2.70 -1.64 13.28
CA PRO A 29 2.21 -0.93 14.45
C PRO A 29 1.96 0.55 14.13
N SER A 30 0.92 1.14 14.70
CA SER A 30 0.46 2.50 14.43
C SER A 30 -0.07 2.75 13.01
N GLY A 31 0.05 1.78 12.11
CA GLY A 31 -0.38 1.86 10.72
C GLY A 31 0.52 2.75 9.88
N VAL A 32 0.20 2.85 8.59
CA VAL A 32 0.85 3.81 7.71
C VAL A 32 0.05 5.12 7.76
N ASN A 33 0.75 6.27 7.76
CA ASN A 33 0.05 7.55 7.65
C ASN A 33 -0.66 7.64 6.29
N GLY A 34 -2.00 7.64 6.31
CA GLY A 34 -2.82 7.56 5.11
C GLY A 34 -2.62 8.73 4.14
N ASP A 35 -2.53 9.96 4.65
CA ASP A 35 -2.40 11.17 3.81
C ASP A 35 -1.07 11.17 3.05
N VAL A 36 0.02 10.91 3.75
CA VAL A 36 1.37 10.86 3.18
C VAL A 36 1.49 9.68 2.23
N ALA A 37 1.03 8.48 2.62
CA ALA A 37 1.16 7.28 1.80
C ALA A 37 0.30 7.33 0.53
N THR A 38 -0.91 7.90 0.60
CA THR A 38 -1.77 8.09 -0.57
C THR A 38 -1.11 9.03 -1.58
N CYS A 39 -0.55 10.15 -1.12
CA CYS A 39 0.19 11.07 -1.99
C CYS A 39 1.44 10.39 -2.57
N ALA A 40 2.21 9.69 -1.72
CA ALA A 40 3.45 9.06 -2.13
C ALA A 40 3.23 7.97 -3.18
N ILE A 41 2.25 7.07 -2.99
CA ILE A 41 2.00 5.99 -3.96
C ILE A 41 1.50 6.54 -5.30
N ALA A 42 0.69 7.61 -5.29
CA ALA A 42 0.23 8.27 -6.51
C ALA A 42 1.40 8.84 -7.32
N VAL A 43 2.35 9.53 -6.66
CA VAL A 43 3.54 10.09 -7.33
C VAL A 43 4.52 9.00 -7.78
N ASN A 44 4.83 8.05 -6.90
CA ASN A 44 5.80 6.98 -7.19
C ASN A 44 5.32 6.06 -8.32
N ALA A 45 4.00 5.92 -8.52
CA ALA A 45 3.44 5.11 -9.60
C ALA A 45 3.57 5.74 -11.00
N ILE A 46 3.86 7.05 -11.12
CA ILE A 46 3.90 7.75 -12.41
C ILE A 46 4.84 7.06 -13.40
N SER A 47 6.04 6.66 -12.96
CA SER A 47 7.01 6.03 -13.86
C SER A 47 6.50 4.71 -14.43
N SER A 48 5.80 3.91 -13.61
CA SER A 48 5.19 2.64 -14.01
C SER A 48 4.02 2.87 -14.96
N ILE A 49 3.17 3.87 -14.68
CA ILE A 49 2.01 4.23 -15.51
C ILE A 49 2.45 4.70 -16.90
N VAL A 50 3.48 5.54 -16.98
CA VAL A 50 4.00 6.06 -18.27
C VAL A 50 4.49 4.94 -19.20
N ARG A 51 4.94 3.81 -18.64
CA ARG A 51 5.39 2.63 -19.40
C ARG A 51 4.29 1.61 -19.68
N ALA A 52 3.10 1.78 -19.11
CA ALA A 52 2.00 0.84 -19.29
C ALA A 52 1.36 0.97 -20.68
N ALA A 53 0.79 -0.12 -21.19
CA ALA A 53 -0.01 -0.07 -22.41
C ALA A 53 -1.27 0.81 -22.21
N PRO A 54 -1.87 1.39 -23.25
CA PRO A 54 -3.14 2.10 -23.11
C PRO A 54 -4.26 1.19 -22.56
N GLY A 55 -5.05 1.70 -21.62
CA GLY A 55 -6.16 0.95 -21.03
C GLY A 55 -6.45 1.37 -19.60
N LEU A 56 -7.46 0.73 -19.00
CA LEU A 56 -7.72 0.82 -17.57
C LEU A 56 -6.89 -0.25 -16.86
N HIS A 57 -5.96 0.17 -16.03
CA HIS A 57 -5.10 -0.71 -15.22
C HIS A 57 -5.48 -0.67 -13.75
N VAL A 58 -5.22 -1.76 -13.05
CA VAL A 58 -5.24 -1.85 -11.60
C VAL A 58 -3.83 -2.07 -11.05
N MET A 59 -3.65 -1.96 -9.73
CA MET A 59 -2.32 -2.04 -9.10
C MET A 59 -1.59 -3.37 -9.37
N THR A 60 -2.33 -4.47 -9.60
CA THR A 60 -1.75 -5.79 -9.92
C THR A 60 -1.25 -5.91 -11.36
N ASP A 61 -1.62 -4.98 -12.25
CA ASP A 61 -1.15 -4.95 -13.65
C ASP A 61 0.21 -4.24 -13.77
N LEU A 62 0.61 -3.49 -12.74
CA LEU A 62 1.83 -2.71 -12.69
C LEU A 62 2.92 -3.45 -11.87
N PRO A 63 4.21 -3.20 -12.15
CA PRO A 63 5.27 -3.66 -11.25
C PRO A 63 5.11 -3.02 -9.87
N THR A 64 5.64 -3.67 -8.83
CA THR A 64 5.61 -3.14 -7.45
C THR A 64 6.13 -1.70 -7.41
N ILE A 65 5.33 -0.80 -6.81
CA ILE A 65 5.69 0.61 -6.72
C ILE A 65 6.83 0.79 -5.73
N SER A 66 7.88 1.49 -6.15
CA SER A 66 9.05 1.81 -5.34
C SER A 66 9.24 3.32 -5.24
N CYS A 67 9.84 3.78 -4.13
CA CYS A 67 10.37 5.12 -4.02
C CYS A 67 11.71 5.19 -4.74
N PHE A 68 11.97 6.27 -5.47
CA PHE A 68 13.25 6.53 -6.13
C PHE A 68 13.82 7.83 -5.57
N ASP A 69 15.12 7.86 -5.34
CA ASP A 69 15.80 9.12 -5.08
C ASP A 69 15.85 9.94 -6.38
N ILE A 70 15.60 11.23 -6.27
CA ILE A 70 15.83 12.18 -7.37
C ILE A 70 17.25 12.69 -7.15
N ASP A 71 18.22 12.08 -7.84
CA ASP A 71 19.56 12.66 -8.01
C ASP A 71 19.48 14.01 -8.75
#